data_AF-A0A5N1LGI0-F1
#
_entry.id   AF-A0A5N1LGI0-F1
#
_cell.length_a   1.000
_cell.length_b   1.000
_cell.length_c   1.000
_cell.angle_alpha   90.00
_cell.angle_beta   90.00
_cell.angle_gamma   90.00
#
_symmetry.space_group_name_H-M   'P 1'
#
loop_
_entity.id
_entity.type
_entity.pdbx_description
1 polymer ?
#
loop_
_entity_poly.entity_id
_entity_poly.type
_entity_poly.pdbx_seq_one_letter_code
_entity_poly.pdbx_strand_id
1 'polypeptide(L)'
;MESAKAGGPGADIYDDTKNKCGILSQSRGGQLLFEDGLSQDDLFYSIVSDGVNLPSTPSKEFLLTGEIKPESLAVSLAQEILPGQFTYNETVKMTPRRVPHYYERDIDLDIVRKSLEYFRHRGVCDDIGKYEYSFSREDISKLYDVEEHLRETTVQEYLESQGGKQSSMAEYTE
;
A
#
# COMPACT_ATOMS: atom_id res chain seq x y z
N MET A 1 -13.56 28.32 30.30
CA MET A 1 -12.72 27.20 29.86
C MET A 1 -12.60 27.34 28.35
N GLU A 2 -11.46 27.88 27.90
CA GLU A 2 -11.16 28.09 26.49
C GLU A 2 -10.92 26.75 25.80
N SER A 3 -11.66 26.50 24.71
CA SER A 3 -11.39 25.38 23.80
C SER A 3 -10.32 25.84 22.81
N ALA A 4 -9.22 25.09 22.72
CA ALA A 4 -8.10 25.40 21.86
C ALA A 4 -8.53 25.45 20.39
N LYS A 5 -8.34 26.59 19.74
CA LYS A 5 -8.48 26.74 18.29
C LYS A 5 -7.44 25.88 17.60
N ALA A 6 -7.86 24.80 16.94
CA ALA A 6 -7.04 24.05 16.00
C ALA A 6 -6.90 24.84 14.69
N GLY A 7 -6.09 25.89 14.69
CA GLY A 7 -5.73 26.66 13.49
C GLY A 7 -4.50 26.07 12.82
N GLY A 8 -4.67 24.97 12.08
CA GLY A 8 -3.64 24.41 11.20
C GLY A 8 -4.00 24.63 9.72
N PRO A 9 -3.02 24.59 8.78
CA PRO A 9 -3.29 24.68 7.35
C PRO A 9 -4.15 23.50 6.93
N GLY A 10 -5.43 23.75 6.64
CA GLY A 10 -6.46 22.73 6.39
C GLY A 10 -7.75 22.94 7.20
N ALA A 11 -7.70 23.70 8.31
CA ALA A 11 -8.90 24.04 9.09
C ALA A 11 -9.91 24.86 8.27
N ASP A 12 -9.42 25.82 7.47
CA ASP A 12 -10.25 26.65 6.60
C ASP A 12 -10.98 25.80 5.53
N ILE A 13 -10.31 24.78 4.99
CA ILE A 13 -10.90 23.85 4.01
C ILE A 13 -11.94 22.96 4.69
N TYR A 14 -11.66 22.48 5.90
CA TYR A 14 -12.57 21.66 6.67
C TYR A 14 -13.88 22.41 6.98
N ASP A 15 -13.76 23.65 7.47
CA ASP A 15 -14.91 24.50 7.79
C ASP A 15 -15.71 24.92 6.54
N ASP A 16 -15.04 25.20 5.42
CA ASP A 16 -15.71 25.44 4.13
C ASP A 16 -16.46 24.21 3.60
N THR A 17 -15.93 23.01 3.88
CA THR A 17 -16.50 21.73 3.43
C THR A 17 -17.76 21.38 4.22
N LYS A 18 -17.77 21.63 5.53
CA LYS A 18 -18.97 21.44 6.40
C LYS A 18 -20.19 22.21 5.89
N ASN A 19 -19.96 23.42 5.36
CA ASN A 19 -21.02 24.28 4.86
C ASN A 19 -21.58 23.87 3.48
N LYS A 20 -21.04 22.82 2.85
CA LYS A 20 -21.44 22.38 1.51
C LYS A 20 -21.86 20.91 1.47
N CYS A 21 -21.32 20.08 2.35
CA CYS A 21 -21.57 18.64 2.37
C CYS A 21 -21.36 18.04 3.77
N GLY A 22 -21.94 16.85 3.96
CA GLY A 22 -21.74 16.04 5.14
C GLY A 22 -20.38 15.35 5.12
N ILE A 23 -19.70 15.38 6.25
CA ILE A 23 -18.41 14.74 6.47
C ILE A 23 -18.67 13.40 7.17
N LEU A 24 -18.20 12.33 6.55
CA LEU A 24 -18.25 10.99 7.12
C LEU A 24 -16.85 10.61 7.60
N SER A 25 -16.76 9.99 8.78
CA SER A 25 -15.52 9.41 9.27
C SER A 25 -15.65 7.94 9.55
N GLN A 26 -14.51 7.27 9.38
CA GLN A 26 -14.37 5.83 9.57
C GLN A 26 -13.39 5.59 10.71
N SER A 27 -13.86 4.92 11.76
CA SER A 27 -12.97 4.35 12.77
C SER A 27 -12.39 3.02 12.25
N ARG A 28 -11.10 2.76 12.52
CA ARG A 28 -10.41 1.53 12.11
C ARG A 28 -11.13 0.32 12.72
N GLY A 29 -11.90 -0.39 11.89
CA GLY A 29 -12.56 -1.66 12.24
C GLY A 29 -13.99 -1.58 12.78
N GLY A 30 -14.72 -0.48 12.60
CA GLY A 30 -16.05 -0.40 13.22
C GLY A 30 -17.14 0.15 12.34
N GLN A 31 -17.16 1.46 12.17
CA GLN A 31 -18.38 2.15 11.74
C GLN A 31 -18.04 3.36 10.88
N LEU A 32 -18.82 3.54 9.81
CA LEU A 32 -18.92 4.80 9.09
C LEU A 32 -19.95 5.66 9.81
N LEU A 33 -19.53 6.82 10.28
CA LEU A 33 -20.34 7.73 11.09
C LEU A 33 -20.38 9.10 10.43
N PHE A 34 -21.50 9.80 10.59
CA PHE A 34 -21.59 11.22 10.25
C PHE A 34 -20.89 12.05 11.33
N GLU A 35 -19.83 12.76 10.95
CA GLU A 35 -19.02 13.53 11.90
C GLU A 35 -19.48 14.99 11.99
N ASP A 36 -19.70 15.66 10.86
CA ASP A 36 -20.05 17.08 10.82
C ASP A 36 -20.59 17.52 9.45
N GLY A 37 -21.15 18.73 9.35
CA GLY A 37 -21.56 19.36 8.08
C GLY A 37 -23.04 19.20 7.69
N LEU A 38 -23.39 19.66 6.49
CA LEU A 38 -24.76 19.68 5.98
C LEU A 38 -25.10 18.40 5.23
N SER A 39 -26.09 17.64 5.72
CA SER A 39 -26.71 16.60 4.90
C SER A 39 -27.58 17.22 3.80
N GLN A 40 -27.43 16.73 2.57
CA GLN A 40 -28.30 17.12 1.45
C GLN A 40 -29.52 16.19 1.29
N ASP A 41 -29.56 15.08 2.03
CA ASP A 41 -30.61 14.07 1.95
C ASP A 41 -30.91 13.51 3.36
N ASP A 42 -32.15 13.69 3.82
CA ASP A 42 -32.62 13.26 5.14
C ASP A 42 -32.63 11.73 5.28
N LEU A 43 -32.88 11.00 4.18
CA LEU A 43 -32.83 9.54 4.16
C LEU A 43 -31.39 9.05 4.31
N PHE A 44 -30.46 9.68 3.60
CA PHE A 44 -29.04 9.37 3.71
C PHE A 44 -28.54 9.65 5.14
N TYR A 45 -28.85 10.83 5.67
CA TYR A 45 -28.48 11.22 7.04
C TYR A 45 -28.94 10.19 8.06
N SER A 46 -30.21 9.77 7.98
CA SER A 46 -30.78 8.78 8.90
C SER A 46 -30.07 7.42 8.85
N ILE A 47 -29.48 7.03 7.71
CA ILE A 47 -28.76 5.76 7.58
C ILE A 47 -27.37 5.85 8.23
N VAL A 48 -26.68 6.98 8.08
CA VAL A 48 -25.30 7.16 8.56
C VAL A 48 -25.21 7.74 9.97
N SER A 49 -26.28 8.38 10.47
CA SER A 49 -26.36 8.93 11.83
C SER A 49 -26.32 7.85 12.91
N ASP A 50 -26.88 6.68 12.63
CA ASP A 50 -26.91 5.55 13.56
C ASP A 50 -25.62 4.72 13.53
N GLY A 51 -24.70 5.05 12.61
CA GLY A 51 -23.45 4.34 12.37
C GLY A 51 -23.66 3.10 11.51
N VAL A 52 -23.05 3.10 10.33
CA VAL A 52 -23.06 1.93 9.44
C VAL A 52 -21.90 1.02 9.82
N ASN A 53 -22.19 -0.16 10.36
CA ASN A 53 -21.17 -1.17 10.63
C ASN A 53 -20.50 -1.57 9.31
N LEU A 54 -19.20 -1.37 9.25
CA LEU A 54 -18.40 -1.80 8.11
C LEU A 54 -18.04 -3.28 8.30
N PRO A 55 -17.94 -4.06 7.21
CA PRO A 55 -17.45 -5.43 7.30
C PRO A 55 -16.10 -5.42 8.01
N SER A 56 -15.89 -6.43 8.87
CA SER A 56 -14.61 -6.64 9.53
C SER A 56 -13.53 -6.62 8.46
N THR A 57 -12.57 -5.69 8.57
CA THR A 57 -11.40 -5.76 7.72
C THR A 57 -10.77 -7.13 7.99
N PRO A 58 -10.69 -8.03 7.00
CA PRO A 58 -10.09 -9.34 7.24
C PRO A 58 -8.69 -9.10 7.81
N SER A 59 -8.33 -9.85 8.85
CA SER A 59 -6.94 -9.89 9.32
C SER A 59 -6.10 -10.38 8.15
N LYS A 60 -5.38 -9.47 7.51
CA LYS A 60 -4.47 -9.81 6.41
C LYS A 60 -3.19 -10.43 6.98
N GLU A 61 -3.33 -11.56 7.65
CA GLU A 61 -2.17 -12.40 7.95
C GLU A 61 -1.78 -13.13 6.67
N PHE A 62 -0.84 -12.56 5.92
CA PHE A 62 -0.23 -13.24 4.79
C PHE A 62 0.73 -14.32 5.31
N LEU A 63 0.22 -15.53 5.47
CA LEU A 63 1.03 -16.71 5.72
C LEU A 63 1.74 -17.09 4.42
N LEU A 64 2.99 -16.64 4.29
CA LEU A 64 3.86 -17.07 3.21
C LEU A 64 4.14 -18.57 3.42
N THR A 65 3.72 -19.39 2.45
CA THR A 65 3.93 -20.85 2.45
C THR A 65 5.41 -21.22 2.59
N GLY A 66 5.69 -22.46 3.02
CA GLY A 66 7.07 -22.96 3.19
C GLY A 66 7.94 -22.83 1.93
N GLU A 67 7.33 -22.85 0.74
CA GLU A 67 7.95 -22.40 -0.51
C GLU A 67 7.47 -20.97 -0.82
N ILE A 68 8.41 -20.03 -0.90
CA ILE A 68 8.12 -18.61 -1.14
C ILE A 68 8.22 -18.35 -2.63
N LYS A 69 7.11 -18.06 -3.28
CA LYS A 69 7.11 -17.66 -4.70
C LYS A 69 7.24 -16.14 -4.87
N PRO A 70 7.81 -15.64 -5.98
CA PRO A 70 7.90 -14.20 -6.25
C PRO A 70 6.55 -13.49 -6.20
N GLU A 71 5.46 -14.16 -6.62
CA GLU A 71 4.10 -13.65 -6.58
C GLU A 71 3.63 -13.45 -5.13
N SER A 72 3.79 -14.48 -4.30
CA SER A 72 3.40 -14.43 -2.88
C SER A 72 4.18 -13.35 -2.14
N LEU A 73 5.48 -13.21 -2.43
CA LEU A 73 6.31 -12.17 -1.85
C LEU A 73 5.87 -10.76 -2.33
N ALA A 74 5.58 -10.59 -3.62
CA ALA A 74 5.12 -9.31 -4.16
C ALA A 74 3.77 -8.90 -3.54
N VAL A 75 2.79 -9.80 -3.47
CA VAL A 75 1.50 -9.50 -2.82
C VAL A 75 1.71 -9.13 -1.35
N SER A 76 2.51 -9.90 -0.61
CA SER A 76 2.79 -9.64 0.81
C SER A 76 3.49 -8.29 1.02
N LEU A 77 4.46 -7.93 0.17
CA LEU A 77 5.13 -6.63 0.23
C LEU A 77 4.15 -5.49 -0.03
N ALA A 78 3.29 -5.63 -1.04
CA ALA A 78 2.36 -4.60 -1.46
C ALA A 78 1.22 -4.37 -0.46
N GLN A 79 0.75 -5.42 0.21
CA GLN A 79 -0.43 -5.33 1.07
C GLN A 79 -0.13 -5.14 2.55
N GLU A 80 1.00 -5.66 3.04
CA GLU A 80 1.32 -5.61 4.47
C GLU A 80 2.53 -4.73 4.75
N ILE A 81 3.68 -5.06 4.15
CA ILE A 81 4.94 -4.42 4.52
C ILE A 81 4.93 -2.94 4.12
N LEU A 82 4.68 -2.62 2.86
CA LEU A 82 4.71 -1.24 2.38
C LEU A 82 3.65 -0.35 3.07
N PRO A 83 2.37 -0.75 3.18
CA PRO A 83 1.38 0.02 3.93
C PRO A 83 1.74 0.22 5.41
N GLY A 84 2.29 -0.80 6.06
CA GLY A 84 2.81 -0.69 7.41
C GLY A 84 3.94 0.33 7.53
N GLN A 85 4.91 0.31 6.60
CA GLN A 85 6.02 1.26 6.59
C GLN A 85 5.56 2.70 6.26
N PHE A 86 4.52 2.86 5.44
CA PHE A 86 3.96 4.18 5.09
C PHE A 86 3.20 4.86 6.24
N THR A 87 2.90 4.13 7.31
CA THR A 87 2.33 4.74 8.53
C THR A 87 3.30 5.73 9.17
N TYR A 88 4.61 5.49 9.03
CA TYR A 88 5.67 6.28 9.66
C TYR A 88 6.55 7.07 8.67
N ASN A 89 6.54 6.70 7.39
CA ASN A 89 7.42 7.28 6.38
C ASN A 89 6.64 7.64 5.11
N GLU A 90 6.93 8.79 4.50
CA GLU A 90 6.38 9.14 3.19
C GLU A 90 7.03 8.33 2.05
N THR A 91 8.28 7.91 2.26
CA THR A 91 9.06 7.13 1.30
C THR A 91 9.73 5.96 2.00
N VAL A 92 9.74 4.80 1.35
CA VAL A 92 10.32 3.56 1.87
C VAL A 92 11.35 3.05 0.88
N LYS A 93 12.59 2.88 1.35
CA LYS A 93 13.68 2.31 0.54
C LYS A 93 13.87 0.83 0.85
N MET A 94 13.85 0.01 -0.19
CA MET A 94 14.06 -1.43 -0.11
C MET A 94 15.26 -1.87 -0.93
N THR A 95 16.00 -2.84 -0.39
CA THR A 95 17.06 -3.54 -1.11
C THR A 95 16.81 -5.04 -0.99
N PRO A 96 17.35 -5.88 -1.90
CA PRO A 96 17.21 -7.33 -1.78
C PRO A 96 17.62 -7.90 -0.43
N ARG A 97 18.62 -7.27 0.22
CA ARG A 97 19.09 -7.68 1.55
C ARG A 97 18.18 -7.24 2.68
N ARG A 98 17.47 -6.12 2.53
CA ARG A 98 16.58 -5.58 3.58
C ARG A 98 15.24 -6.31 3.62
N VAL A 99 14.74 -6.79 2.49
CA VAL A 99 13.42 -7.43 2.40
C VAL A 99 13.24 -8.61 3.37
N PRO A 100 14.17 -9.58 3.47
CA PRO A 100 14.05 -10.70 4.43
C PRO A 100 13.88 -10.25 5.89
N HIS A 101 14.45 -9.10 6.27
CA HIS A 101 14.39 -8.59 7.64
C HIS A 101 12.98 -8.16 8.05
N TYR A 102 12.09 -7.82 7.10
CA TYR A 102 10.69 -7.51 7.40
C TYR A 102 9.88 -8.75 7.77
N TYR A 103 10.38 -9.94 7.46
CA TYR A 103 9.70 -11.22 7.66
C TYR A 103 10.39 -12.10 8.70
N GLU A 104 11.49 -11.64 9.28
CA GLU A 104 12.31 -12.38 10.25
C GLU A 104 12.66 -13.81 9.79
N ARG A 105 12.92 -13.98 8.49
CA ARG A 105 13.18 -15.28 7.87
C ARG A 105 14.15 -15.17 6.70
N ASP A 106 14.82 -16.27 6.39
CA ASP A 106 15.62 -16.38 5.18
C ASP A 106 14.70 -16.49 3.95
N ILE A 107 14.94 -15.63 2.97
CA ILE A 107 14.26 -15.64 1.67
C ILE A 107 15.34 -15.62 0.60
N ASP A 108 15.19 -16.44 -0.43
CA ASP A 108 16.10 -16.43 -1.57
C ASP A 108 16.18 -15.02 -2.18
N LEU A 109 17.40 -14.50 -2.32
CA LEU A 109 17.64 -13.17 -2.88
C LEU A 109 17.20 -13.08 -4.35
N ASP A 110 17.20 -14.17 -5.10
CA ASP A 110 16.69 -14.21 -6.47
C ASP A 110 15.18 -13.94 -6.50
N ILE A 111 14.44 -14.57 -5.58
CA ILE A 111 13.00 -14.35 -5.41
C ILE A 111 12.72 -12.90 -5.05
N VAL A 112 13.49 -12.35 -4.10
CA VAL A 112 13.37 -10.94 -3.71
C VAL A 112 13.66 -10.00 -4.88
N ARG A 113 14.73 -10.26 -5.64
CA ARG A 113 15.09 -9.44 -6.81
C ARG A 113 13.98 -9.45 -7.85
N LYS A 114 13.46 -10.62 -8.21
CA LYS A 114 12.34 -10.74 -9.15
C LYS A 114 11.11 -9.96 -8.69
N SER A 115 10.76 -10.04 -7.41
CA SER A 115 9.64 -9.26 -6.86
C SER A 115 9.88 -7.74 -6.91
N LEU A 116 11.10 -7.27 -6.64
CA LEU A 116 11.43 -5.83 -6.69
C LEU A 116 11.53 -5.32 -8.14
N GLU A 117 12.11 -6.10 -9.05
CA GLU A 117 12.12 -5.79 -10.49
C GLU A 117 10.71 -5.74 -11.07
N TYR A 118 9.82 -6.64 -10.63
CA TYR A 118 8.41 -6.60 -10.99
C TYR A 118 7.77 -5.27 -10.60
N PHE A 119 8.00 -4.78 -9.37
CA PHE A 119 7.49 -3.48 -8.94
C PHE A 119 8.05 -2.32 -9.76
N ARG A 120 9.34 -2.36 -10.08
CA ARG A 120 9.97 -1.35 -10.95
C ARG A 120 9.31 -1.31 -12.32
N HIS A 121 9.14 -2.46 -12.98
CA HIS A 121 8.52 -2.52 -14.31
C HIS A 121 7.05 -2.10 -14.30
N ARG A 122 6.33 -2.35 -13.20
CA ARG A 122 4.95 -1.88 -12.98
C ARG A 122 4.86 -0.37 -12.67
N GLY A 123 5.99 0.33 -12.51
CA GLY A 123 6.01 1.74 -12.14
C GLY A 123 5.51 2.02 -10.71
N VAL A 124 5.63 1.01 -9.84
CA VAL A 124 5.23 1.06 -8.42
C VAL A 124 6.36 1.63 -7.55
N CYS A 125 7.60 1.53 -8.01
CA CYS A 125 8.76 2.10 -7.34
C CYS A 125 9.78 2.63 -8.35
N ASP A 126 10.58 3.58 -7.90
CA ASP A 126 11.73 4.08 -8.65
C ASP A 126 12.99 3.26 -8.33
N ASP A 127 13.82 3.01 -9.35
CA ASP A 127 15.17 2.47 -9.16
C ASP A 127 16.12 3.65 -8.88
N ILE A 128 16.62 3.72 -7.65
CA ILE A 128 17.58 4.76 -7.21
C ILE A 128 19.04 4.29 -7.31
N GLY A 129 19.28 3.16 -7.99
CA GLY A 129 20.59 2.59 -8.27
C GLY A 129 21.06 1.57 -7.23
N LYS A 130 22.07 0.77 -7.60
CA LYS A 130 22.68 -0.27 -6.72
C LYS A 130 21.67 -1.25 -6.12
N TYR A 131 20.61 -1.62 -6.86
CA TYR A 131 19.53 -2.48 -6.38
C TYR A 131 18.79 -1.91 -5.15
N GLU A 132 18.66 -0.59 -5.10
CA GLU A 132 17.85 0.12 -4.12
C GLU A 132 16.62 0.69 -4.81
N TYR A 133 15.44 0.36 -4.27
CA TYR A 133 14.14 0.71 -4.82
C TYR A 133 13.42 1.64 -3.85
N SER A 134 12.89 2.74 -4.38
CA SER A 134 12.20 3.77 -3.60
C SER A 134 10.70 3.70 -3.86
N PHE A 135 9.93 3.45 -2.81
CA PHE A 135 8.48 3.40 -2.84
C PHE A 135 7.92 4.67 -2.21
N SER A 136 7.01 5.36 -2.89
CA SER A 136 6.32 6.55 -2.38
C SER A 136 4.92 6.19 -1.88
N ARG A 137 4.50 6.81 -0.78
CA ARG A 137 3.12 6.72 -0.28
C ARG A 137 2.11 7.28 -1.28
N GLU A 138 2.52 8.24 -2.12
CA GLU A 138 1.66 8.82 -3.15
C GLU A 138 1.26 7.79 -4.21
N ASP A 139 2.10 6.79 -4.44
CA ASP A 139 1.88 5.70 -5.41
C ASP A 139 1.18 4.47 -4.80
N ILE A 140 0.65 4.58 -3.58
CA ILE A 140 0.01 3.45 -2.88
C ILE A 140 -1.16 2.84 -3.65
N SER A 141 -1.84 3.61 -4.50
CA SER A 141 -2.92 3.09 -5.35
C SER A 141 -2.43 1.97 -6.28
N LYS A 142 -1.23 2.12 -6.84
CA LYS A 142 -0.61 1.12 -7.74
C LYS A 142 -0.27 -0.19 -7.01
N LEU A 143 -0.11 -0.15 -5.68
CA LEU A 143 0.12 -1.35 -4.87
C LEU A 143 -1.14 -2.20 -4.73
N TYR A 144 -2.33 -1.60 -4.75
CA TYR A 144 -3.58 -2.35 -4.65
C TYR A 144 -3.84 -3.22 -5.89
N ASP A 145 -3.39 -2.78 -7.05
CA ASP A 145 -3.56 -3.50 -8.32
C ASP A 145 -2.62 -4.70 -8.48
N VAL A 146 -1.67 -4.88 -7.56
CA VAL A 146 -0.64 -5.95 -7.63
C VAL A 146 -1.28 -7.33 -7.53
N GLU A 147 -2.24 -7.52 -6.63
CA GLU A 147 -2.90 -8.82 -6.46
C GLU A 147 -3.73 -9.18 -7.68
N GLU A 148 -4.50 -8.24 -8.21
CA GLU A 148 -5.35 -8.46 -9.39
C GLU A 148 -4.49 -8.86 -10.59
N HIS A 149 -3.39 -8.15 -10.84
CA HIS A 149 -2.48 -8.47 -11.93
C HIS A 149 -1.84 -9.86 -11.78
N LEU A 150 -1.40 -10.23 -10.57
CA LEU A 150 -0.76 -11.53 -10.33
C LEU A 150 -1.73 -12.71 -10.35
N ARG A 151 -3.04 -12.47 -10.41
CA ARG A 151 -4.04 -13.51 -10.73
C ARG A 151 -4.05 -13.87 -12.22
N GLU A 152 -3.64 -12.95 -13.08
CA GLU A 152 -3.68 -13.11 -14.54
C GLU A 152 -2.33 -13.48 -15.16
N THR A 153 -1.22 -13.01 -14.58
CA THR A 153 0.13 -13.22 -15.11
C THR A 153 1.13 -13.41 -13.99
N THR A 154 2.01 -14.40 -14.10
CA THR A 154 3.08 -14.63 -13.11
C THR A 154 4.15 -13.53 -13.16
N VAL A 155 4.93 -13.38 -12.08
CA VAL A 155 6.03 -12.40 -12.05
C VAL A 155 7.03 -12.71 -13.16
N GLN A 156 7.36 -13.99 -13.35
CA GLN A 156 8.33 -14.43 -14.36
C GLN A 156 7.86 -14.11 -15.78
N GLU A 157 6.64 -14.49 -16.14
CA GLU A 157 6.06 -14.20 -17.47
C GLU A 157 6.00 -12.69 -17.74
N TYR A 158 5.64 -11.91 -16.72
CA TYR A 158 5.61 -10.46 -16.83
C TYR A 158 7.01 -9.89 -17.12
N LEU A 159 8.03 -10.28 -16.35
CA LEU A 159 9.41 -9.81 -16.55
C LEU A 159 9.98 -10.21 -17.92
N GLU A 160 9.67 -11.42 -18.39
CA GLU A 160 10.05 -11.88 -19.72
C GLU A 160 9.40 -11.02 -20.82
N SER A 161 8.12 -10.66 -20.67
CA SER A 161 7.40 -9.79 -21.61
C SER A 161 7.96 -8.36 -21.68
N GLN A 162 8.56 -7.88 -20.58
CA GLN A 162 9.17 -6.54 -20.51
C GLN A 162 10.59 -6.49 -21.10
N GLY A 163 11.03 -7.56 -21.77
CA GLY A 163 12.34 -7.65 -22.39
C GLY A 163 13.46 -7.87 -21.37
N GLY A 164 13.18 -8.63 -20.30
CA GLY A 164 14.15 -8.98 -19.28
C GLY A 164 15.47 -9.43 -19.90
N LYS A 165 16.49 -8.56 -19.82
CA LYS A 165 17.87 -8.98 -20.04
C LYS A 165 18.14 -10.04 -18.99
N GLN A 166 18.38 -11.29 -19.41
CA GLN A 166 19.22 -12.18 -18.63
C GLN A 166 20.52 -11.43 -18.33
N SER A 167 20.67 -10.86 -17.14
CA SER A 167 22.01 -10.52 -16.64
C SER A 167 22.74 -11.84 -16.51
N SER A 168 23.53 -12.15 -17.53
CA SER A 168 24.35 -13.35 -17.55
C SER A 168 25.27 -13.34 -16.33
N MET A 169 25.55 -14.53 -15.82
CA MET A 169 26.43 -14.80 -14.68
C MET A 169 27.86 -14.21 -14.82
N ALA A 170 28.18 -13.60 -15.97
CA ALA A 170 29.44 -12.90 -16.25
C ALA A 170 29.59 -11.55 -15.54
N GLU A 171 28.51 -10.89 -15.09
CA GLU A 171 28.59 -9.65 -14.29
C GLU A 171 28.99 -9.90 -12.81
N TYR A 172 29.29 -11.14 -12.42
CA TYR A 172 29.59 -11.53 -11.04
C TYR A 172 31.06 -11.94 -10.79
N THR A 173 31.97 -11.64 -11.72
CA THR A 173 33.40 -12.03 -11.62
C THR A 173 34.42 -10.89 -11.66
N GLU A 174 34.02 -9.63 -11.43
CA GLU A 174 34.97 -8.52 -11.18
C GLU A 174 34.71 -7.83 -9.84
#